data_AF-A0AAV6YY61-F1
#
_entry.id   AF-A0AAV6YY61-F1
#
_cell.length_a   1.000
_cell.length_b   1.000
_cell.length_c   1.000
_cell.angle_alpha   90.00
_cell.angle_beta   90.00
_cell.angle_gamma   90.00
#
_symmetry.space_group_name_H-M   'P 1'
#
loop_
_entity.id
_entity.type
_entity.pdbx_description
1 polymer ?
#
loop_
_entity_poly.entity_id
_entity_poly.type
_entity_poly.pdbx_seq_one_letter_code
_entity_poly.pdbx_strand_id
1 'polypeptide(L)'
;MLVSWVTSVLSLRLQVLLGQMPVTEAEVQRHVRRIRDPPAVPEAASQEQPMETSPADAQEWVPVIRQDIQSQRKMKQQPPLSDAYLSGMPAKRRKTMQGEGPHLSLSEAVNRAMRYTGAKPETSAESLRRELDSSEVQVRYRDQLCQDIQKILQDNESYSPQRFPNTPRAFQGDP
;
A
#
# COMPACT_ATOMS: atom_id res chain seq x y z
N MET A 1 -4.44 14.03 24.28
CA MET A 1 -4.94 13.09 25.32
C MET A 1 -4.81 11.62 24.90
N LEU A 2 -5.30 11.19 23.73
CA LEU A 2 -5.27 9.78 23.30
C LEU A 2 -3.84 9.23 23.03
N VAL A 3 -2.98 10.02 22.39
CA VAL A 3 -1.59 9.60 22.07
C VAL A 3 -0.78 9.34 23.33
N SER A 4 -0.94 10.17 24.37
CA SER A 4 -0.26 10.00 25.66
C SER A 4 -0.72 8.74 26.41
N TRP A 5 -1.95 8.29 26.19
CA TRP A 5 -2.51 7.11 26.84
C TRP A 5 -2.01 5.84 26.15
N VAL A 6 -1.99 5.83 24.81
CA VAL A 6 -1.45 4.73 24.01
C VAL A 6 0.05 4.53 24.25
N THR A 7 0.82 5.61 24.35
CA THR A 7 2.26 5.51 24.65
C THR A 7 2.51 5.01 26.07
N SER A 8 1.70 5.43 27.06
CA SER A 8 1.84 4.98 28.45
C SER A 8 1.52 3.49 28.62
N VAL A 9 0.45 2.99 27.98
CA VAL A 9 0.10 1.55 28.01
C VAL A 9 1.13 0.70 27.26
N LEU A 10 1.64 1.18 26.12
CA LEU A 10 2.69 0.49 25.36
C LEU A 10 4.00 0.42 26.15
N SER A 11 4.37 1.51 26.84
CA SER A 11 5.57 1.57 27.67
C SER A 11 5.47 0.62 28.87
N LEU A 12 4.32 0.55 29.54
CA LEU A 12 4.10 -0.42 30.64
C LEU A 12 4.17 -1.87 30.14
N ARG A 13 3.57 -2.17 28.98
CA ARG A 13 3.61 -3.51 28.37
C ARG A 13 5.02 -3.91 27.95
N LEU A 14 5.81 -2.99 27.40
CA LEU A 14 7.22 -3.21 27.06
C LEU A 14 8.07 -3.44 28.30
N GLN A 15 7.84 -2.69 29.38
CA GLN A 15 8.60 -2.82 30.61
C GLN A 15 8.30 -4.13 31.35
N VAL A 16 7.05 -4.61 31.31
CA VAL A 16 6.67 -5.94 31.83
C VAL A 16 7.22 -7.07 30.95
N LEU A 17 7.22 -6.91 29.62
CA LEU A 17 7.82 -7.88 28.69
C LEU A 17 9.34 -8.00 28.86
N LEU A 18 10.03 -6.87 29.08
CA LEU A 18 11.48 -6.85 29.32
C LEU A 18 11.85 -7.33 30.73
N GLY A 19 10.97 -7.14 31.72
CA GLY A 19 11.18 -7.61 33.10
C GLY A 19 10.99 -9.12 33.30
N GLN A 20 10.42 -9.83 32.32
CA GLN A 20 10.16 -11.28 32.38
C GLN A 20 10.95 -12.10 31.34
N MET A 21 12.01 -11.55 30.74
CA MET A 21 12.91 -12.36 29.91
C MET A 21 14.07 -12.88 30.77
N PRO A 22 14.08 -14.17 31.18
CA PRO A 22 15.24 -14.78 31.79
C PRO A 22 16.23 -15.13 30.67
N VAL A 23 16.79 -14.15 29.96
CA VAL A 23 17.94 -14.42 29.09
C VAL A 23 19.14 -14.56 30.03
N THR A 24 19.41 -15.79 30.42
CA THR A 24 20.56 -16.11 31.26
C THR A 24 21.83 -16.04 30.42
N GLU A 25 22.93 -15.61 31.03
CA GLU A 25 24.25 -15.51 30.37
C GLU A 25 24.68 -16.83 29.70
N ALA A 26 24.26 -17.96 30.26
CA ALA A 26 24.52 -19.30 29.73
C ALA A 26 23.90 -19.54 28.34
N GLU A 27 22.71 -18.99 28.05
CA GLU A 27 22.07 -19.09 26.73
C GLU A 27 22.79 -18.22 25.68
N VAL A 28 23.22 -17.02 26.10
CA VAL A 28 24.00 -16.12 25.25
C VAL A 28 25.33 -16.78 24.87
N GLN A 29 26.04 -17.37 25.84
CA GLN A 29 27.33 -18.02 25.58
C GLN A 29 27.19 -19.29 24.71
N ARG A 30 26.08 -20.03 24.82
CA ARG A 30 25.82 -21.21 23.98
C ARG A 30 25.57 -20.83 22.52
N HIS A 31 24.90 -19.70 22.29
CA HIS A 31 24.65 -19.19 20.94
C HIS A 31 25.94 -18.65 20.30
N VAL A 32 26.77 -17.94 21.07
CA VAL A 32 28.06 -17.40 20.61
C VAL A 32 29.07 -18.52 20.28
N ARG A 33 29.11 -19.61 21.07
CA ARG A 33 30.00 -20.75 20.76
C ARG A 33 29.60 -21.45 19.46
N ARG A 34 28.30 -21.62 19.17
CA ARG A 34 27.85 -22.21 17.89
C ARG A 34 28.23 -21.41 16.66
N ILE A 35 28.37 -20.08 16.77
CA ILE A 35 28.76 -19.22 15.64
C ILE A 35 30.26 -19.38 15.32
N ARG A 36 31.08 -19.82 16.28
CA ARG A 36 32.54 -19.86 16.15
C ARG A 36 33.12 -21.17 15.63
N ASP A 37 32.37 -22.27 15.67
CA ASP A 37 32.82 -23.57 15.19
C ASP A 37 32.25 -23.83 13.78
N PRO A 38 33.06 -23.74 12.71
CA PRO A 38 32.61 -24.10 11.38
C PRO A 38 32.43 -25.64 11.27
N PRO A 39 31.34 -26.14 10.66
CA PRO A 39 31.24 -27.55 10.33
C PRO A 39 32.27 -27.89 9.24
N ALA A 40 33.13 -28.88 9.51
CA ALA A 40 34.01 -29.45 8.52
C ALA A 40 33.17 -30.22 7.48
N VAL A 41 32.97 -29.63 6.30
CA VAL A 41 32.43 -30.31 5.12
C VAL A 41 33.18 -29.80 3.87
N PRO A 42 33.52 -30.68 2.93
CA PRO A 42 34.49 -30.41 1.88
C PRO A 42 33.91 -29.50 0.79
N GLU A 43 34.74 -28.52 0.43
CA GLU A 43 34.88 -27.82 -0.85
C GLU A 43 33.91 -28.25 -1.97
N ALA A 44 32.80 -27.51 -2.10
CA ALA A 44 32.09 -27.35 -3.35
C ALA A 44 31.70 -25.88 -3.48
N ALA A 45 32.28 -25.22 -4.48
CA ALA A 45 32.19 -23.80 -4.74
C ALA A 45 30.74 -23.28 -4.77
N SER A 46 30.40 -22.43 -3.81
CA SER A 46 29.35 -21.42 -3.94
C SER A 46 29.84 -20.22 -3.16
N GLN A 47 30.48 -19.33 -3.91
CA GLN A 47 31.09 -18.10 -3.43
C GLN A 47 29.96 -17.11 -3.14
N GLU A 48 29.34 -17.21 -1.97
CA GLU A 48 28.59 -16.09 -1.38
C GLU A 48 29.61 -15.02 -1.01
N GLN A 49 29.86 -14.09 -1.93
CA GLN A 49 30.64 -12.90 -1.61
C GLN A 49 29.81 -12.03 -0.63
N PRO A 50 30.31 -11.76 0.58
CA PRO A 50 29.76 -10.71 1.41
C PRO A 50 29.92 -9.40 0.63
N MET A 51 28.85 -8.61 0.47
CA MET A 51 28.98 -7.26 -0.08
C MET A 51 29.76 -6.40 0.94
N GLU A 52 31.07 -6.37 0.83
CA GLU A 52 31.91 -5.38 1.50
C GLU A 52 31.71 -4.07 0.75
N THR A 53 30.72 -3.26 1.16
CA THR A 53 30.62 -1.88 0.66
C THR A 53 31.88 -1.15 1.08
N SER A 54 32.72 -0.76 0.13
CA SER A 54 33.98 -0.12 0.46
C SER A 54 33.71 1.26 1.07
N PRO A 55 34.56 1.78 1.97
CA PRO A 55 34.38 3.12 2.56
C PRO A 55 34.25 4.24 1.52
N ALA A 56 34.84 4.04 0.32
CA ALA A 56 34.74 4.94 -0.81
C ALA A 56 33.31 5.02 -1.38
N ASP A 57 32.65 3.87 -1.55
CA ASP A 57 31.27 3.80 -2.03
C ASP A 57 30.34 4.48 -1.01
N ALA A 58 30.56 4.26 0.29
CA ALA A 58 29.77 4.93 1.33
C ALA A 58 29.87 6.47 1.28
N GLN A 59 31.01 7.02 0.87
CA GLN A 59 31.21 8.47 0.77
C GLN A 59 30.51 9.08 -0.46
N GLU A 60 30.36 8.32 -1.55
CA GLU A 60 29.72 8.78 -2.78
C GLU A 60 28.19 8.91 -2.63
N TRP A 61 27.57 8.11 -1.75
CA TRP A 61 26.14 8.18 -1.47
C TRP A 61 25.78 9.33 -0.53
N VAL A 62 26.72 9.87 0.25
CA VAL A 62 26.46 10.99 1.18
C VAL A 62 25.79 12.19 0.51
N PRO A 63 26.27 12.72 -0.63
CA PRO A 63 25.58 13.82 -1.31
C PRO A 63 24.20 13.41 -1.82
N VAL A 64 24.03 12.19 -2.35
CA VAL A 64 22.75 11.65 -2.83
C VAL A 64 21.73 11.57 -1.71
N ILE A 65 22.11 11.01 -0.55
CA ILE A 65 21.28 10.89 0.64
C ILE A 65 20.89 12.27 1.18
N ARG A 66 21.84 13.21 1.25
CA ARG A 66 21.55 14.58 1.70
C ARG A 66 20.53 15.27 0.79
N GLN A 67 20.68 15.10 -0.52
CA GLN A 67 19.72 15.61 -1.50
C GLN A 67 18.35 14.94 -1.33
N ASP A 68 18.32 13.62 -1.19
CA ASP A 68 17.08 12.87 -1.05
C ASP A 68 16.33 13.24 0.25
N ILE A 69 17.03 13.46 1.36
CA ILE A 69 16.41 13.97 2.60
C ILE A 69 15.70 15.31 2.37
N GLN A 70 16.30 16.23 1.60
CA GLN A 70 15.65 17.51 1.29
C GLN A 70 14.48 17.34 0.32
N SER A 71 14.57 16.39 -0.62
CA SER A 71 13.50 16.06 -1.57
C SER A 71 12.31 15.40 -0.87
N GLN A 72 12.55 14.40 -0.01
CA GLN A 72 11.53 13.68 0.74
C GLN A 72 10.73 14.60 1.68
N ARG A 73 11.36 15.65 2.23
CA ARG A 73 10.67 16.68 3.03
C ARG A 73 9.61 17.46 2.26
N LYS A 74 9.73 17.54 0.93
CA LYS A 74 8.79 18.23 0.03
C LYS A 74 7.87 17.27 -0.72
N MET A 75 7.97 15.98 -0.44
CA MET A 75 7.28 14.95 -1.19
C MET A 75 5.77 15.07 -0.96
N LYS A 76 5.02 15.11 -2.06
CA LYS A 76 3.56 15.14 -2.00
C LYS A 76 3.06 13.81 -1.44
N GLN A 77 1.91 13.84 -0.76
CA GLN A 77 1.24 12.63 -0.30
C GLN A 77 1.10 11.66 -1.47
N GLN A 78 1.56 10.43 -1.27
CA GLN A 78 1.52 9.41 -2.31
C GLN A 78 0.04 9.12 -2.64
N PRO A 79 -0.35 9.17 -3.93
CA PRO A 79 -1.71 8.79 -4.31
C PRO A 79 -1.95 7.30 -4.03
N PRO A 80 -3.22 6.86 -3.97
CA PRO A 80 -3.56 5.44 -3.85
C PRO A 80 -2.82 4.60 -4.88
N LEU A 81 -2.22 3.51 -4.41
CA LEU A 81 -1.46 2.59 -5.27
C LEU A 81 -2.40 1.89 -6.25
N SER A 82 -1.89 1.63 -7.45
CA SER A 82 -2.64 0.90 -8.47
C SER A 82 -2.86 -0.56 -8.06
N ASP A 83 -3.95 -1.15 -8.55
CA ASP A 83 -4.28 -2.55 -8.26
C ASP A 83 -3.20 -3.52 -8.77
N ALA A 84 -2.57 -3.22 -9.91
CA ALA A 84 -1.41 -3.96 -10.41
C ALA A 84 -0.27 -4.02 -9.38
N TYR A 85 0.04 -2.90 -8.72
CA TYR A 85 1.05 -2.86 -7.67
C TYR A 85 0.60 -3.61 -6.41
N LEU A 86 -0.65 -3.38 -5.98
CA LEU A 86 -1.20 -4.04 -4.78
C LEU A 86 -1.25 -5.57 -4.96
N SER A 87 -1.54 -6.08 -6.16
CA SER A 87 -1.64 -7.52 -6.42
C SER A 87 -0.35 -8.28 -6.08
N GLY A 88 0.81 -7.65 -6.29
CA GLY A 88 2.14 -8.18 -5.96
C GLY A 88 2.57 -7.99 -4.50
N MET A 89 1.80 -7.26 -3.68
CA MET A 89 2.12 -7.08 -2.26
C MET A 89 1.67 -8.30 -1.43
N PRO A 90 2.34 -8.59 -0.31
CA PRO A 90 1.90 -9.63 0.63
C PRO A 90 0.45 -9.41 1.08
N ALA A 91 -0.31 -10.51 1.24
CA ALA A 91 -1.75 -10.46 1.53
C ALA A 91 -2.15 -9.59 2.72
N LYS A 92 -1.30 -9.53 3.77
CA LYS A 92 -1.50 -8.63 4.92
C LYS A 92 -1.47 -7.16 4.53
N ARG A 93 -0.52 -6.74 3.67
CA ARG A 93 -0.40 -5.36 3.19
C ARG A 93 -1.51 -5.00 2.21
N ARG A 94 -1.98 -5.97 1.40
CA ARG A 94 -3.11 -5.77 0.49
C ARG A 94 -4.39 -5.39 1.24
N LYS A 95 -4.76 -6.12 2.29
CA LYS A 95 -6.03 -5.88 3.00
C LYS A 95 -6.16 -4.48 3.62
N THR A 96 -5.06 -3.88 4.06
CA THR A 96 -5.07 -2.55 4.66
C THR A 96 -4.92 -1.41 3.64
N MET A 97 -4.48 -1.72 2.41
CA MET A 97 -4.18 -0.74 1.36
C MET A 97 -5.12 -0.82 0.14
N GLN A 98 -5.84 -1.93 -0.01
CA GLN A 98 -6.91 -2.04 -1.02
C GLN A 98 -8.00 -1.06 -0.64
N GLY A 99 -8.04 0.06 -1.37
CA GLY A 99 -9.24 0.86 -1.48
C GLY A 99 -10.30 0.07 -2.24
N GLU A 100 -11.56 0.32 -1.92
CA GLU A 100 -12.68 -0.07 -2.78
C GLU A 100 -12.46 0.52 -4.17
N GLY A 101 -12.47 -0.33 -5.20
CA GLY A 101 -12.34 0.10 -6.59
C GLY A 101 -13.52 0.99 -7.03
N PRO A 102 -13.46 1.56 -8.24
CA PRO A 102 -14.57 2.35 -8.78
C PRO A 102 -15.86 1.53 -8.76
N HIS A 103 -16.91 2.08 -8.14
CA HIS A 103 -18.20 1.41 -8.04
C HIS A 103 -18.88 1.42 -9.41
N LEU A 104 -19.20 0.23 -9.92
CA LEU A 104 -19.84 0.11 -11.23
C LEU A 104 -21.33 0.45 -11.19
N SER A 105 -21.96 0.46 -10.01
CA SER A 105 -23.34 0.89 -9.80
C SER A 105 -23.42 2.16 -8.98
N LEU A 106 -24.19 3.14 -9.48
CA LEU A 106 -24.46 4.38 -8.77
C LEU A 106 -25.20 4.13 -7.44
N SER A 107 -26.17 3.21 -7.41
CA SER A 107 -26.93 2.93 -6.19
C SER A 107 -26.05 2.37 -5.09
N GLU A 108 -25.03 1.58 -5.44
CA GLU A 108 -24.07 1.04 -4.50
C GLU A 108 -23.09 2.11 -3.99
N ALA A 109 -22.60 2.98 -4.89
CA ALA A 109 -21.77 4.13 -4.54
C ALA A 109 -22.48 5.05 -3.54
N VAL A 110 -23.73 5.40 -3.81
CA VAL A 110 -24.54 6.27 -2.93
C VAL A 110 -24.84 5.58 -1.61
N ASN A 111 -25.18 4.29 -1.60
CA ASN A 111 -25.39 3.54 -0.36
C ASN A 111 -24.15 3.50 0.53
N ARG A 112 -22.95 3.29 -0.05
CA ARG A 112 -21.70 3.39 0.72
C ARG A 112 -21.49 4.81 1.24
N ALA A 113 -21.64 5.83 0.40
CA ALA A 113 -21.48 7.22 0.80
C ALA A 113 -22.39 7.58 1.98
N MET A 114 -23.67 7.19 1.94
CA MET A 114 -24.62 7.37 3.03
C MET A 114 -24.17 6.70 4.33
N ARG A 115 -23.59 5.49 4.25
CA ARG A 115 -23.04 4.80 5.45
C ARG A 115 -21.86 5.56 6.05
N TYR A 116 -20.98 6.12 5.21
CA TYR A 116 -19.82 6.90 5.67
C TYR A 116 -20.21 8.25 6.26
N THR A 117 -21.21 8.93 5.68
CA THR A 117 -21.67 10.24 6.15
C THR A 117 -22.72 10.16 7.26
N GLY A 118 -23.32 8.98 7.48
CA GLY A 118 -24.46 8.79 8.37
C GLY A 118 -25.77 9.37 7.83
N ALA A 119 -25.80 9.80 6.57
CA ALA A 119 -26.98 10.37 5.94
C ALA A 119 -28.07 9.30 5.75
N LYS A 120 -29.32 9.71 5.90
CA LYS A 120 -30.50 8.87 5.65
C LYS A 120 -31.35 9.52 4.56
N PRO A 121 -31.91 8.73 3.63
CA PRO A 121 -32.82 9.27 2.64
C PRO A 121 -34.08 9.81 3.32
N GLU A 122 -34.59 10.94 2.81
CA GLU A 122 -35.90 11.47 3.24
C GLU A 122 -37.04 10.54 2.81
N THR A 123 -36.86 9.88 1.67
CA THR A 123 -37.72 8.79 1.20
C THR A 123 -37.26 7.44 1.76
N SER A 124 -37.90 6.34 1.35
CA SER A 124 -37.41 5.01 1.70
C SER A 124 -36.10 4.68 0.96
N ALA A 125 -35.19 3.96 1.62
CA ALA A 125 -33.96 3.47 1.00
C ALA A 125 -34.21 2.66 -0.29
N GLU A 126 -35.32 1.93 -0.34
CA GLU A 126 -35.71 1.13 -1.50
C GLU A 126 -36.23 2.00 -2.66
N SER A 127 -36.91 3.11 -2.37
CA SER A 127 -37.31 4.07 -3.41
C SER A 127 -36.09 4.76 -4.01
N LEU A 128 -35.18 5.26 -3.16
CA LEU A 128 -33.95 5.90 -3.62
C LEU A 128 -33.11 4.94 -4.48
N ARG A 129 -32.98 3.67 -4.04
CA ARG A 129 -32.26 2.66 -4.80
C ARG A 129 -32.86 2.43 -6.19
N ARG A 130 -34.18 2.29 -6.29
CA ARG A 130 -34.86 2.11 -7.59
C ARG A 130 -34.67 3.28 -8.54
N GLU A 131 -34.65 4.50 -8.03
CA GLU A 131 -34.39 5.71 -8.83
C GLU A 131 -32.94 5.73 -9.36
N LEU A 132 -31.98 5.40 -8.49
CA LEU A 132 -30.57 5.32 -8.86
C LEU A 132 -30.26 4.14 -9.79
N ASP A 133 -31.04 3.06 -9.73
CA ASP A 133 -30.95 1.90 -10.62
C ASP A 133 -31.70 2.11 -11.96
N SER A 134 -32.27 3.30 -12.20
CA SER A 134 -32.90 3.61 -13.48
C SER A 134 -31.87 3.64 -14.62
N SER A 135 -32.26 3.11 -15.79
CA SER A 135 -31.36 2.95 -16.95
C SER A 135 -30.73 4.28 -17.39
N GLU A 136 -31.52 5.36 -17.43
CA GLU A 136 -31.03 6.68 -17.83
C GLU A 136 -29.94 7.20 -16.86
N VAL A 137 -30.17 7.11 -15.56
CA VAL A 137 -29.23 7.58 -14.54
C VAL A 137 -27.94 6.72 -14.55
N GLN A 138 -28.08 5.40 -14.72
CA GLN A 138 -26.94 4.49 -14.81
C GLN A 138 -26.08 4.74 -16.06
N VAL A 139 -26.71 4.99 -17.22
CA VAL A 139 -25.98 5.36 -18.45
C VAL A 139 -25.21 6.66 -18.25
N ARG A 140 -25.86 7.71 -17.70
CA ARG A 140 -25.19 8.99 -17.40
C ARG A 140 -24.02 8.82 -16.44
N TYR A 141 -24.19 8.01 -15.40
CA TYR A 141 -23.12 7.72 -14.45
C TYR A 141 -21.93 7.01 -15.11
N ARG A 142 -22.20 5.99 -15.93
CA ARG A 142 -21.16 5.27 -16.67
C ARG A 142 -20.42 6.18 -17.65
N ASP A 143 -21.14 7.03 -18.38
CA ASP A 143 -20.54 7.97 -19.32
C ASP A 143 -19.64 8.98 -18.60
N GLN A 144 -20.07 9.47 -17.43
CA GLN A 144 -19.26 10.35 -16.59
C GLN A 144 -17.98 9.64 -16.10
N LEU A 145 -18.09 8.40 -15.62
CA LEU A 145 -16.94 7.60 -15.20
C LEU A 145 -15.94 7.41 -16.34
N CYS A 146 -16.41 7.08 -17.55
CA CYS A 146 -15.56 6.95 -18.73
C CYS A 146 -14.81 8.26 -19.05
N GLN A 147 -15.51 9.40 -19.01
CA GLN A 147 -14.89 10.71 -19.25
C GLN A 147 -13.84 11.05 -18.19
N ASP A 148 -14.13 10.80 -16.92
CA ASP A 148 -13.21 11.06 -15.81
C ASP A 148 -11.94 10.20 -15.93
N ILE A 149 -12.10 8.91 -16.22
CA ILE A 149 -10.96 8.00 -16.42
C ILE A 149 -10.15 8.43 -17.64
N GLN A 150 -10.81 8.81 -18.75
CA GLN A 150 -10.12 9.27 -19.96
C GLN A 150 -9.30 10.54 -19.69
N LYS A 151 -9.85 11.47 -18.90
CA LYS A 151 -9.12 12.68 -18.47
C LYS A 151 -7.90 12.33 -17.62
N ILE A 152 -8.06 11.43 -16.64
CA ILE A 152 -6.93 10.97 -15.80
C ILE A 152 -5.82 10.34 -16.66
N LEU A 153 -6.18 9.58 -17.70
CA LEU A 153 -5.20 8.98 -18.61
C LEU A 153 -4.48 10.03 -19.46
N GLN A 154 -5.17 11.07 -19.90
CA GLN A 154 -4.57 12.17 -20.66
C GLN A 154 -3.59 12.99 -19.83
N ASP A 155 -3.92 13.23 -18.55
CA ASP A 155 -3.07 13.97 -17.61
C ASP A 155 -1.85 13.15 -17.15
N ASN A 156 -1.80 11.84 -17.43
CA ASN A 156 -0.74 10.97 -16.96
C ASN A 156 0.44 10.89 -17.94
N GLU A 157 1.57 11.49 -17.59
CA GLU A 157 2.79 11.48 -18.42
C GLU A 157 3.31 10.06 -18.75
N SER A 158 2.99 9.07 -17.92
CA SER A 158 3.41 7.68 -18.15
C SER A 158 2.46 6.92 -19.06
N TYR A 159 1.27 7.45 -19.36
CA TYR A 159 0.33 6.80 -20.27
C TYR A 159 0.81 6.94 -21.72
N SER A 160 0.86 5.82 -22.44
CA SER A 160 0.97 5.84 -23.89
C SER A 160 0.13 4.72 -24.51
N PRO A 161 -0.66 5.01 -25.55
CA PRO A 161 -1.50 4.00 -26.19
C PRO A 161 -0.68 2.89 -26.84
N GLN A 162 0.59 3.14 -27.18
CA GLN A 162 1.52 2.13 -27.69
C GLN A 162 1.94 1.12 -26.61
N ARG A 163 2.13 1.55 -25.36
CA ARG A 163 2.42 0.65 -24.24
C ARG A 163 1.16 -0.08 -23.74
N PHE A 164 0.00 0.56 -23.86
CA PHE A 164 -1.28 0.03 -23.37
C PHE A 164 -2.33 -0.04 -24.50
N PRO A 165 -2.16 -0.95 -25.48
CA PRO A 165 -2.98 -1.00 -26.68
C PRO A 165 -4.46 -1.37 -26.43
N ASN A 166 -4.76 -2.00 -25.28
CA ASN A 166 -6.14 -2.37 -24.92
C ASN A 166 -6.94 -1.21 -24.31
N THR A 167 -6.29 -0.11 -23.94
CA THR A 167 -6.95 1.02 -23.26
C THR A 167 -8.08 1.65 -24.07
N PRO A 168 -7.93 1.90 -25.39
CA PRO A 168 -9.00 2.47 -26.20
C PRO A 168 -10.25 1.58 -26.29
N ARG A 169 -10.08 0.26 -26.21
CA ARG A 169 -11.20 -0.70 -26.23
C ARG A 169 -12.05 -0.64 -24.97
N ALA A 170 -11.48 -0.25 -23.83
CA ALA A 170 -12.22 -0.17 -22.57
C ALA A 170 -13.28 0.93 -22.56
N PHE A 171 -13.19 1.91 -23.46
CA PHE A 171 -14.13 3.04 -23.56
C PHE A 171 -15.05 2.96 -24.78
N GLN A 172 -14.77 2.05 -25.70
CA GLN A 172 -15.69 1.72 -26.78
C GLN A 172 -16.74 0.80 -26.16
N GLY A 173 -17.98 1.28 -26.03
CA GLY A 173 -19.08 0.43 -25.59
C GLY A 173 -19.11 -0.85 -26.43
N ASP A 174 -19.32 -2.00 -25.78
CA ASP A 174 -19.59 -3.24 -26.52
C ASP A 174 -20.77 -2.99 -27.49
N PRO A 175 -20.69 -3.47 -28.75
CA PRO A 175 -21.75 -3.30 -29.73
C PRO A 175 -23.07 -3.94 -29.31
#